data_AF-E8V382-F1
#
_entry.id   AF-E8V382-F1
#
_cell.length_a   1.000
_cell.length_b   1.000
_cell.length_c   1.000
_cell.angle_alpha   90.00
_cell.angle_beta   90.00
_cell.angle_gamma   90.00
#
_symmetry.space_group_name_H-M   'P 1'
#
loop_
_entity.id
_entity.type
_entity.pdbx_description
1 polymer ?
#
loop_
_entity_poly.entity_id
_entity_poly.type
_entity_poly.pdbx_seq_one_letter_code
_entity_poly.pdbx_strand_id
1 'polypeptide(L)'
;MPIDHVDRVVQQWKAERPDYDLAPVEIIGRAGRIMEHIDRALEAKFEEFQISRASFDVLAALRRSGKPYKLTQRDLMRSLFRTSGSMSLRIDALQKQGLVNRSPDSEDRRSVFVTLTTKGVDLLETVIPAHLENESSLVAGLSRTERTQLIGLLRKWLVSLEEEVAHGRQLYLGMTLLDSRASAKMRRAVGLPDIPGLLVKQIAAGSRAEELGFRKGDLVISVERQAVISLVDLRKILNHSEPKTKKVRVVRGVETMEFKLTNSSI
;
A
#
# COMPACT_ATOMS: atom_id res chain seq x y z
N MET A 1 -3.18 35.11 6.93
CA MET A 1 -3.90 33.88 7.33
C MET A 1 -3.59 33.59 8.79
N PRO A 2 -4.54 33.04 9.56
CA PRO A 2 -4.26 32.53 10.91
C PRO A 2 -3.19 31.43 10.85
N ILE A 3 -2.32 31.33 11.86
CA ILE A 3 -1.35 30.23 11.96
C ILE A 3 -2.01 28.97 12.53
N ASP A 4 -1.63 27.82 12.02
CA ASP A 4 -2.13 26.53 12.48
C ASP A 4 -1.23 25.89 13.55
N HIS A 5 -1.53 24.63 13.93
CA HIS A 5 -0.73 23.90 14.90
C HIS A 5 0.66 23.52 14.37
N VAL A 6 0.78 23.21 13.08
CA VAL A 6 2.04 22.84 12.44
C VAL A 6 2.95 24.06 12.30
N ASP A 7 2.40 25.25 12.05
CA ASP A 7 3.17 26.50 12.08
C ASP A 7 3.88 26.70 13.42
N ARG A 8 3.20 26.42 14.54
CA ARG A 8 3.83 26.50 15.87
C ARG A 8 4.97 25.51 16.03
N VAL A 9 4.81 24.28 15.54
CA VAL A 9 5.88 23.25 15.56
C VAL A 9 7.07 23.67 14.70
N VAL A 10 6.82 24.24 13.52
CA VAL A 10 7.87 24.73 12.62
C VAL A 10 8.63 25.90 13.24
N GLN A 11 7.94 26.83 13.88
CA GLN A 11 8.57 27.96 14.59
C GLN A 11 9.48 27.50 15.72
N GLN A 12 9.08 26.48 16.49
CA GLN A 12 9.90 25.88 17.53
C GLN A 12 11.18 25.26 16.94
N TRP A 13 11.06 24.45 15.89
CA TRP A 13 12.22 23.83 15.24
C TRP A 13 13.16 24.86 14.60
N LYS A 14 12.62 25.93 14.01
CA LYS A 14 13.45 27.01 13.45
C LYS A 14 14.23 27.77 14.52
N ALA A 15 13.69 27.90 15.74
CA ALA A 15 14.41 28.53 16.85
C ALA A 15 15.61 27.69 17.30
N GLU A 16 15.44 26.37 17.36
CA GLU A 16 16.49 25.43 17.81
C GLU A 16 17.49 25.06 16.71
N ARG A 17 17.00 24.83 15.49
CA ARG A 17 17.75 24.36 14.31
C ARG A 17 17.33 25.12 13.06
N PRO A 18 17.80 26.36 12.87
CA PRO A 18 17.52 27.15 11.67
C PRO A 18 18.01 26.51 10.37
N ASP A 19 18.96 25.56 10.46
CA ASP A 19 19.58 24.86 9.34
C ASP A 19 18.72 23.75 8.72
N TYR A 20 17.63 23.35 9.38
CA TYR A 20 16.80 22.23 8.91
C TYR A 20 15.86 22.63 7.77
N ASP A 21 15.78 21.78 6.75
CA ASP A 21 14.66 21.79 5.80
C ASP A 21 13.43 21.16 6.47
N LEU A 22 12.47 22.01 6.84
CA LEU A 22 11.25 21.62 7.54
C LEU A 22 10.06 21.42 6.60
N ALA A 23 10.24 21.54 5.28
CA ALA A 23 9.17 21.28 4.31
C ALA A 23 8.51 19.90 4.48
N PRO A 24 9.23 18.79 4.78
CA PRO A 24 8.59 17.51 5.05
C PRO A 24 7.68 17.52 6.27
N VAL A 25 8.06 18.22 7.34
CA VAL A 25 7.25 18.36 8.57
C VAL A 25 5.98 19.15 8.27
N GLU A 26 6.11 20.23 7.49
CA GLU A 26 4.99 21.04 7.06
C GLU A 26 3.96 20.25 6.24
N ILE A 27 4.43 19.45 5.29
CA ILE A 27 3.57 18.66 4.40
C ILE A 27 2.95 17.48 5.16
N ILE A 28 3.77 16.63 5.78
CA ILE A 28 3.30 15.39 6.43
C ILE A 28 2.46 15.72 7.67
N GLY A 29 2.85 16.71 8.46
CA GLY A 29 2.12 17.13 9.65
C GLY A 29 0.73 17.65 9.31
N ARG A 30 0.60 18.51 8.29
CA ARG A 30 -0.71 19.02 7.85
C ARG A 30 -1.55 17.93 7.21
N ALA A 31 -0.96 17.10 6.34
CA ALA A 31 -1.65 15.97 5.73
C ALA A 31 -2.23 15.03 6.80
N GLY A 32 -1.44 14.65 7.81
CA GLY A 32 -1.92 13.79 8.91
C GLY A 32 -3.10 14.37 9.68
N ARG A 33 -3.03 15.65 10.05
CA ARG A 33 -4.12 16.33 10.76
C ARG A 33 -5.37 16.47 9.92
N ILE A 34 -5.23 16.85 8.65
CA ILE A 34 -6.35 16.92 7.69
C ILE A 34 -7.01 15.55 7.57
N MET A 35 -6.23 14.49 7.42
CA MET A 35 -6.75 13.12 7.34
C MET A 35 -7.50 12.69 8.60
N GLU A 36 -7.08 13.13 9.79
CA GLU A 36 -7.82 12.88 11.04
C GLU A 36 -9.20 13.55 11.05
N HIS A 37 -9.30 14.79 10.56
CA HIS A 37 -10.58 15.49 10.40
C HIS A 37 -11.47 14.80 9.36
N ILE A 38 -10.90 14.41 8.21
CA ILE A 38 -11.62 13.68 7.17
C ILE A 38 -12.14 12.35 7.70
N ASP A 39 -11.27 11.54 8.33
CA ASP A 39 -11.63 10.21 8.79
C ASP A 39 -12.77 10.28 9.84
N ARG A 40 -12.76 11.26 10.75
CA ARG A 40 -13.88 11.52 11.68
C ARG A 40 -15.18 11.88 10.98
N ALA A 41 -15.14 12.83 10.05
CA ALA A 41 -16.33 13.31 9.35
C ALA A 41 -16.95 12.22 8.45
N LEU A 42 -16.10 11.38 7.84
CA LEU A 42 -16.56 10.25 7.05
C LEU A 42 -17.20 9.18 7.93
N GLU A 43 -16.56 8.79 9.03
CA GLU A 43 -17.12 7.76 9.92
C GLU A 43 -18.47 8.19 10.50
N ALA A 44 -18.56 9.42 11.03
CA ALA A 44 -19.81 9.98 11.53
C ALA A 44 -20.93 9.95 10.47
N LYS A 45 -20.59 10.24 9.21
CA LYS A 45 -21.57 10.22 8.12
C LYS A 45 -22.04 8.81 7.77
N PHE A 46 -21.15 7.82 7.78
CA PHE A 46 -21.52 6.44 7.49
C PHE A 46 -22.32 5.78 8.62
N GLU A 47 -22.08 6.18 9.87
CA GLU A 47 -22.87 5.76 11.03
C GLU A 47 -24.36 6.12 10.90
N GLU A 48 -24.70 7.27 10.31
CA GLU A 48 -26.09 7.66 10.00
C GLU A 48 -26.82 6.61 9.14
N PHE A 49 -26.07 5.85 8.34
CA PHE A 49 -26.59 4.80 7.45
C PHE A 49 -26.35 3.39 7.99
N GLN A 50 -25.90 3.26 9.24
CA GLN A 50 -25.61 1.98 9.90
C GLN A 50 -24.59 1.11 9.13
N ILE A 51 -23.67 1.72 8.39
CA ILE A 51 -22.57 1.04 7.71
C ILE A 51 -21.24 1.62 8.17
N SER A 52 -20.20 0.79 8.24
CA SER A 52 -18.84 1.30 8.43
C SER A 52 -18.28 1.85 7.11
N ARG A 53 -17.36 2.81 7.19
CA ARG A 53 -16.65 3.33 6.00
C ARG A 53 -16.10 2.24 5.10
N ALA A 54 -15.41 1.27 5.69
CA ALA A 54 -14.79 0.22 4.90
C ALA A 54 -15.83 -0.77 4.31
N SER A 55 -17.03 -0.89 4.89
CA SER A 55 -18.14 -1.63 4.27
C SER A 55 -18.71 -0.86 3.09
N PHE A 56 -18.84 0.46 3.22
CA PHE A 56 -19.17 1.33 2.09
C PHE A 56 -18.16 1.18 0.95
N ASP A 57 -16.85 1.15 1.24
CA ASP A 57 -15.82 0.99 0.19
C ASP A 57 -16.03 -0.27 -0.65
N VAL A 58 -16.41 -1.40 -0.03
CA VAL A 58 -16.73 -2.66 -0.72
C VAL A 58 -17.94 -2.50 -1.63
N LEU A 59 -19.04 -1.97 -1.09
CA LEU A 59 -20.28 -1.78 -1.84
C LEU A 59 -20.05 -0.82 -3.03
N ALA A 60 -19.35 0.29 -2.78
CA ALA A 60 -19.00 1.27 -3.78
C ALA A 60 -18.07 0.67 -4.85
N ALA A 61 -17.10 -0.18 -4.49
CA ALA A 61 -16.23 -0.87 -5.45
C ALA A 61 -17.04 -1.78 -6.39
N LEU A 62 -18.00 -2.56 -5.86
CA LEU A 62 -18.91 -3.36 -6.67
C LEU A 62 -19.81 -2.49 -7.57
N ARG A 63 -20.30 -1.36 -7.07
CA ARG A 63 -21.18 -0.46 -7.85
C ARG A 63 -20.44 0.20 -9.02
N ARG A 64 -19.18 0.60 -8.78
CA ARG A 64 -18.31 1.26 -9.78
C ARG A 64 -17.74 0.27 -10.80
N SER A 65 -17.74 -1.05 -10.53
CA SER A 65 -17.31 -2.06 -11.50
C SER A 65 -18.29 -2.28 -12.65
N GLY A 66 -19.45 -1.59 -12.64
CA GLY A 66 -20.49 -1.73 -13.64
C GLY A 66 -21.33 -3.00 -13.45
N LYS A 67 -22.48 -3.07 -14.15
CA LYS A 67 -23.36 -4.24 -14.12
C LYS A 67 -22.59 -5.49 -14.59
N PRO A 68 -22.75 -6.67 -13.95
CA PRO A 68 -23.77 -7.01 -12.95
C PRO A 68 -23.37 -6.72 -11.49
N TYR A 69 -22.49 -5.74 -11.25
CA TYR A 69 -21.99 -5.34 -9.92
C TYR A 69 -21.36 -6.50 -9.15
N LYS A 70 -20.50 -7.23 -9.85
CA LYS A 70 -19.92 -8.49 -9.44
C LYS A 70 -18.41 -8.46 -9.61
N LEU A 71 -17.69 -8.80 -8.55
CA LEU A 71 -16.23 -8.94 -8.56
C LEU A 71 -15.83 -10.19 -7.78
N THR A 72 -14.69 -10.77 -8.12
CA THR A 72 -14.08 -11.78 -7.25
C THR A 72 -13.60 -11.10 -5.97
N GLN A 73 -13.54 -11.85 -4.85
CA GLN A 73 -12.95 -11.31 -3.62
C GLN A 73 -11.51 -10.83 -3.83
N ARG A 74 -10.75 -11.45 -4.74
CA ARG A 74 -9.41 -11.02 -5.13
C ARG A 74 -9.41 -9.66 -5.82
N ASP A 75 -10.32 -9.43 -6.74
CA ASP A 75 -10.40 -8.16 -7.48
C ASP A 75 -10.98 -7.05 -6.61
N LEU A 76 -11.88 -7.37 -5.69
CA LEU A 76 -12.30 -6.44 -4.63
C LEU A 76 -11.11 -5.98 -3.80
N MET A 77 -10.29 -6.90 -3.31
CA MET A 77 -9.10 -6.52 -2.54
C MET A 77 -8.13 -5.62 -3.34
N ARG A 78 -8.04 -5.81 -4.66
CA ARG A 78 -7.21 -4.95 -5.53
C ARG A 78 -7.83 -3.58 -5.78
N SER A 79 -9.16 -3.49 -5.77
CA SER A 79 -9.91 -2.28 -6.09
C SER A 79 -10.13 -1.34 -4.89
N LEU A 80 -9.77 -1.80 -3.69
CA LEU A 80 -9.98 -1.05 -2.46
C LEU A 80 -8.74 -0.27 -2.07
N PHE A 81 -8.93 0.99 -1.72
CA PHE A 81 -7.87 1.96 -1.46
C PHE A 81 -7.18 1.78 -0.10
N ARG A 82 -7.74 0.97 0.82
CA ARG A 82 -7.17 0.69 2.15
C ARG A 82 -7.33 -0.78 2.53
N THR A 83 -6.27 -1.40 3.02
CA THR A 83 -6.28 -2.76 3.59
C THR A 83 -6.19 -2.70 5.11
N SER A 84 -7.34 -2.63 5.78
CA SER A 84 -7.38 -2.84 7.23
C SER A 84 -8.58 -3.69 7.64
N GLY A 85 -8.29 -4.93 8.04
CA GLY A 85 -9.26 -5.93 8.47
C GLY A 85 -9.37 -7.13 7.53
N SER A 86 -9.95 -8.24 8.04
CA SER A 86 -10.24 -9.42 7.23
C SER A 86 -11.38 -9.10 6.25
N MET A 87 -11.06 -9.05 4.95
CA MET A 87 -12.02 -8.88 3.86
C MET A 87 -13.20 -9.86 3.97
N SER A 88 -12.91 -11.09 4.38
CA SER A 88 -13.93 -12.12 4.56
C SER A 88 -14.94 -11.74 5.63
N LEU A 89 -14.49 -11.28 6.81
CA LEU A 89 -15.39 -10.84 7.90
C LEU A 89 -16.29 -9.68 7.46
N ARG A 90 -15.75 -8.77 6.66
CA ARG A 90 -16.50 -7.63 6.15
C ARG A 90 -17.59 -8.04 5.17
N ILE A 91 -17.25 -8.88 4.19
CA ILE A 91 -18.22 -9.41 3.25
C ILE A 91 -19.24 -10.30 3.98
N ASP A 92 -18.85 -11.05 5.03
CA ASP A 92 -19.78 -11.83 5.86
C ASP A 92 -20.81 -10.91 6.53
N ALA A 93 -20.38 -9.79 7.10
CA ALA A 93 -21.29 -8.80 7.70
C ALA A 93 -22.24 -8.17 6.67
N LEU A 94 -21.73 -7.81 5.49
CA LEU A 94 -22.54 -7.28 4.39
C LEU A 94 -23.56 -8.31 3.88
N GLN A 95 -23.17 -9.58 3.79
CA GLN A 95 -24.07 -10.66 3.40
C GLN A 95 -25.15 -10.90 4.47
N LYS A 96 -24.79 -10.89 5.76
CA LYS A 96 -25.76 -10.96 6.87
C LYS A 96 -26.77 -9.81 6.84
N GLN A 97 -26.35 -8.62 6.41
CA GLN A 97 -27.24 -7.47 6.21
C GLN A 97 -28.08 -7.55 4.92
N GLY A 98 -27.84 -8.55 4.06
CA GLY A 98 -28.52 -8.74 2.78
C GLY A 98 -28.11 -7.74 1.72
N LEU A 99 -26.94 -7.11 1.83
CA LEU A 99 -26.43 -6.09 0.89
C LEU A 99 -25.60 -6.71 -0.25
N VAL A 100 -25.05 -7.90 -0.04
CA VAL A 100 -24.30 -8.66 -1.04
C VAL A 100 -24.66 -10.14 -0.98
N ASN A 101 -24.45 -10.84 -2.11
CA ASN A 101 -24.48 -12.29 -2.20
C ASN A 101 -23.08 -12.82 -2.55
N ARG A 102 -22.76 -14.03 -2.05
CA ARG A 102 -21.60 -14.81 -2.50
C ARG A 102 -22.02 -15.97 -3.38
N SER A 103 -21.27 -16.20 -4.45
CA SER A 103 -21.40 -17.40 -5.26
C SER A 103 -20.02 -17.98 -5.56
N PRO A 104 -19.87 -19.32 -5.62
CA PRO A 104 -18.63 -19.91 -6.12
C PRO A 104 -18.40 -19.47 -7.57
N ASP A 105 -17.14 -19.37 -7.93
CA ASP A 105 -16.73 -19.23 -9.32
C ASP A 105 -16.79 -20.61 -10.00
N SER A 106 -17.51 -20.69 -11.12
CA SER A 106 -17.69 -21.94 -11.88
C SER A 106 -16.40 -22.42 -12.53
N GLU A 107 -15.46 -21.51 -12.78
CA GLU A 107 -14.19 -21.80 -13.45
C GLU A 107 -13.06 -22.08 -12.45
N ASP A 108 -13.10 -21.43 -11.27
CA ASP A 108 -12.14 -21.64 -10.20
C ASP A 108 -12.84 -21.88 -8.85
N ARG A 109 -12.88 -23.14 -8.40
CA ARG A 109 -13.50 -23.52 -7.11
C ARG A 109 -12.87 -22.85 -5.89
N ARG A 110 -11.70 -22.22 -6.03
CA ARG A 110 -11.03 -21.45 -4.97
C ARG A 110 -11.40 -19.97 -4.98
N SER A 111 -12.09 -19.51 -6.02
CA SER A 111 -12.55 -18.13 -6.20
C SER A 111 -14.01 -18.00 -5.78
N VAL A 112 -14.31 -16.87 -5.15
CA VAL A 112 -15.66 -16.52 -4.68
C VAL A 112 -16.01 -15.16 -5.26
N PHE A 113 -17.13 -15.11 -5.96
CA PHE A 113 -17.72 -13.87 -6.40
C PHE A 113 -18.54 -13.24 -5.28
N VAL A 114 -18.49 -11.91 -5.24
CA VAL A 114 -19.35 -11.06 -4.43
C VAL A 114 -20.16 -10.21 -5.39
N THR A 115 -21.48 -10.13 -5.18
CA THR A 115 -22.40 -9.38 -6.04
C THR A 115 -23.32 -8.53 -5.19
N LEU A 116 -23.56 -7.28 -5.59
CA LEU A 116 -24.57 -6.44 -4.92
C LEU A 116 -25.96 -7.06 -5.05
N THR A 117 -26.74 -7.02 -3.99
CA THR A 117 -28.19 -7.28 -4.07
C THR A 117 -28.92 -6.00 -4.49
N THR A 118 -30.20 -6.11 -4.82
CA THR A 118 -31.06 -4.93 -5.03
C THR A 118 -31.02 -4.00 -3.81
N LYS A 119 -31.15 -4.56 -2.60
CA LYS A 119 -31.02 -3.81 -1.34
C LYS A 119 -29.68 -3.07 -1.22
N GLY A 120 -28.58 -3.71 -1.64
CA GLY A 120 -27.25 -3.09 -1.66
C GLY A 120 -27.15 -1.92 -2.65
N VAL A 121 -27.79 -2.04 -3.82
CA VAL A 121 -27.88 -0.96 -4.80
C VAL A 121 -28.72 0.19 -4.24
N ASP A 122 -29.91 -0.09 -3.72
CA ASP A 122 -30.82 0.94 -3.18
C ASP A 122 -30.19 1.73 -2.02
N LEU A 123 -29.45 1.04 -1.15
CA LEU A 123 -28.66 1.69 -0.10
C LEU A 123 -27.64 2.67 -0.70
N LEU A 124 -26.89 2.26 -1.73
CA LEU A 124 -25.88 3.12 -2.36
C LEU A 124 -26.48 4.33 -3.08
N GLU A 125 -27.66 4.20 -3.69
CA GLU A 125 -28.37 5.35 -4.30
C GLU A 125 -28.71 6.42 -3.25
N THR A 126 -28.82 6.04 -1.98
CA THR A 126 -29.03 6.99 -0.87
C THR A 126 -27.71 7.50 -0.27
N VAL A 127 -26.76 6.59 -0.02
CA VAL A 127 -25.52 6.92 0.70
C VAL A 127 -24.56 7.75 -0.15
N ILE A 128 -24.42 7.44 -1.46
CA ILE A 128 -23.42 8.11 -2.31
C ILE A 128 -23.65 9.62 -2.40
N PRO A 129 -24.87 10.14 -2.69
CA PRO A 129 -25.10 11.58 -2.72
C PRO A 129 -24.75 12.27 -1.39
N ALA A 130 -25.15 11.67 -0.26
CA ALA A 130 -24.88 12.22 1.07
C ALA A 130 -23.39 12.20 1.43
N HIS A 131 -22.65 11.17 0.98
CA HIS A 131 -21.21 11.09 1.12
C HIS A 131 -20.50 12.18 0.28
N LEU A 132 -20.92 12.40 -0.97
CA LEU A 132 -20.37 13.44 -1.83
C LEU A 132 -20.62 14.85 -1.28
N GLU A 133 -21.79 15.10 -0.70
CA GLU A 133 -22.08 16.37 -0.03
C GLU A 133 -21.16 16.58 1.19
N ASN A 134 -20.97 15.53 2.00
CA ASN A 134 -20.03 15.56 3.12
C ASN A 134 -18.60 15.85 2.65
N GLU A 135 -18.10 15.17 1.62
CA GLU A 135 -16.78 15.44 1.05
C GLU A 135 -16.66 16.86 0.48
N SER A 136 -17.71 17.37 -0.17
CA SER A 136 -17.77 18.75 -0.65
C SER A 136 -17.61 19.77 0.49
N SER A 137 -18.24 19.51 1.65
CA SER A 137 -18.12 20.35 2.84
C SER A 137 -16.70 20.39 3.41
N LEU A 138 -16.00 19.24 3.39
CA LEU A 138 -14.63 19.11 3.90
C LEU A 138 -13.60 19.92 3.11
N VAL A 139 -13.90 20.22 1.84
CA VAL A 139 -13.05 21.03 0.96
C VAL A 139 -13.63 22.41 0.67
N ALA A 140 -14.70 22.81 1.38
CA ALA A 140 -15.41 24.07 1.13
C ALA A 140 -14.53 25.31 1.31
N GLY A 141 -13.52 25.24 2.19
CA GLY A 141 -12.55 26.31 2.41
C GLY A 141 -11.55 26.54 1.26
N LEU A 142 -11.54 25.68 0.24
CA LEU A 142 -10.69 25.80 -0.95
C LEU A 142 -11.49 26.32 -2.15
N SER A 143 -10.95 27.29 -2.87
CA SER A 143 -11.46 27.74 -4.17
C SER A 143 -11.34 26.64 -5.22
N ARG A 144 -12.03 26.79 -6.35
CA ARG A 144 -11.97 25.82 -7.46
C ARG A 144 -10.54 25.63 -7.99
N THR A 145 -9.77 26.72 -8.10
CA THR A 145 -8.39 26.68 -8.57
C THR A 145 -7.49 25.94 -7.58
N GLU A 146 -7.62 26.23 -6.28
CA GLU A 146 -6.86 25.55 -5.23
C GLU A 146 -7.19 24.05 -5.17
N ARG A 147 -8.46 23.67 -5.35
CA ARG A 147 -8.86 22.26 -5.44
C ARG A 147 -8.18 21.56 -6.63
N THR A 148 -8.17 22.19 -7.81
CA THR A 148 -7.48 21.63 -8.99
C THR A 148 -5.99 21.47 -8.74
N GLN A 149 -5.33 22.46 -8.14
CA GLN A 149 -3.92 22.39 -7.80
C GLN A 149 -3.64 21.28 -6.79
N LEU A 150 -4.42 21.20 -5.72
CA LEU A 150 -4.27 20.18 -4.69
C LEU A 150 -4.47 18.78 -5.26
N ILE A 151 -5.48 18.56 -6.10
CA ILE A 151 -5.70 17.28 -6.80
C ILE A 151 -4.46 16.90 -7.62
N GLY A 152 -3.88 17.85 -8.36
CA GLY A 152 -2.66 17.61 -9.15
C GLY A 152 -1.45 17.24 -8.29
N LEU A 153 -1.23 17.96 -7.19
CA LEU A 153 -0.13 17.72 -6.27
C LEU A 153 -0.28 16.38 -5.52
N LEU A 154 -1.47 16.08 -5.01
CA LEU A 154 -1.76 14.81 -4.34
C LEU A 154 -1.65 13.63 -5.30
N ARG A 155 -2.12 13.78 -6.55
CA ARG A 155 -1.92 12.73 -7.56
C ARG A 155 -0.45 12.50 -7.82
N LYS A 156 0.34 13.56 -8.04
CA LYS A 156 1.78 13.44 -8.28
C LYS A 156 2.49 12.77 -7.10
N TRP A 157 2.16 13.17 -5.87
CA TRP A 157 2.75 12.60 -4.67
C TRP A 157 2.34 11.14 -4.46
N LEU A 158 1.05 10.82 -4.63
CA LEU A 158 0.56 9.44 -4.52
C LEU A 158 1.19 8.55 -5.59
N VAL A 159 1.22 9.00 -6.85
CA VAL A 159 1.87 8.26 -7.94
C VAL A 159 3.35 8.05 -7.61
N SER A 160 4.09 9.04 -7.11
CA SER A 160 5.51 8.81 -6.76
C SER A 160 5.67 7.79 -5.63
N LEU A 161 4.77 7.79 -4.63
CA LEU A 161 4.80 6.83 -3.53
C LEU A 161 4.37 5.43 -3.98
N GLU A 162 3.31 5.33 -4.78
CA GLU A 162 2.82 4.07 -5.33
C GLU A 162 3.75 3.53 -6.40
N GLU A 163 4.43 4.39 -7.16
CA GLU A 163 5.57 4.03 -7.97
C GLU A 163 6.70 3.56 -7.06
N GLU A 164 7.05 4.21 -5.96
CA GLU A 164 8.05 3.66 -5.04
C GLU A 164 7.62 2.30 -4.44
N VAL A 165 6.32 2.05 -4.25
CA VAL A 165 5.76 0.77 -3.76
C VAL A 165 5.65 -0.29 -4.88
N ALA A 166 5.34 0.11 -6.11
CA ALA A 166 5.24 -0.74 -7.31
C ALA A 166 6.62 -1.04 -7.91
N HIS A 167 7.52 -0.07 -7.93
CA HIS A 167 8.96 -0.21 -8.11
C HIS A 167 9.64 -0.81 -6.85
N GLY A 168 8.92 -0.89 -5.72
CA GLY A 168 9.14 -1.88 -4.67
C GLY A 168 8.95 -3.34 -5.14
N ARG A 169 8.63 -3.55 -6.42
CA ARG A 169 8.66 -4.83 -7.14
C ARG A 169 9.42 -4.80 -8.48
N GLN A 170 10.16 -3.74 -8.83
CA GLN A 170 10.98 -3.64 -10.05
C GLN A 170 12.11 -2.61 -9.79
N LEU A 171 13.42 -2.89 -9.68
CA LEU A 171 14.26 -4.10 -9.77
C LEU A 171 15.53 -3.78 -8.95
N TYR A 172 15.85 -4.50 -7.87
CA TYR A 172 17.28 -4.62 -7.54
C TYR A 172 17.86 -5.56 -8.58
N LEU A 173 18.62 -5.02 -9.54
CA LEU A 173 19.29 -5.76 -10.62
C LEU A 173 18.38 -6.54 -11.58
N GLY A 174 17.09 -6.66 -11.32
CA GLY A 174 16.23 -7.58 -12.04
C GLY A 174 15.19 -8.29 -11.18
N MET A 175 15.20 -8.05 -9.86
CA MET A 175 14.43 -8.84 -8.90
C MET A 175 13.19 -8.13 -8.36
N THR A 176 12.12 -8.91 -8.22
CA THR A 176 10.99 -8.59 -7.34
C THR A 176 11.24 -9.24 -5.98
N LEU A 177 11.36 -8.43 -4.92
CA LEU A 177 11.59 -8.90 -3.55
C LEU A 177 10.30 -8.85 -2.72
N LEU A 178 10.18 -9.75 -1.74
CA LEU A 178 9.13 -9.74 -0.71
C LEU A 178 9.71 -9.36 0.65
N ASP A 179 8.92 -8.67 1.47
CA ASP A 179 9.28 -8.35 2.85
C ASP A 179 9.47 -9.61 3.71
N SER A 180 10.11 -9.45 4.89
CA SER A 180 10.44 -10.58 5.76
C SER A 180 9.24 -11.34 6.31
N ARG A 181 8.08 -10.69 6.52
CA ARG A 181 6.88 -11.38 7.01
C ARG A 181 6.31 -12.31 5.94
N ALA A 182 6.21 -11.81 4.71
CA ALA A 182 5.78 -12.60 3.56
C ALA A 182 6.78 -13.74 3.27
N SER A 183 8.08 -13.45 3.36
CA SER A 183 9.17 -14.42 3.17
C SER A 183 9.09 -15.58 4.17
N ALA A 184 8.96 -15.28 5.47
CA ALA A 184 8.80 -16.25 6.55
C ALA A 184 7.59 -17.18 6.33
N LYS A 185 6.45 -16.60 5.89
CA LYS A 185 5.24 -17.39 5.58
C LYS A 185 5.48 -18.36 4.42
N MET A 186 6.11 -17.90 3.33
CA MET A 186 6.34 -18.74 2.15
C MET A 186 7.37 -19.85 2.41
N ARG A 187 8.41 -19.58 3.20
CA ARG A 187 9.43 -20.58 3.55
C ARG A 187 8.86 -21.68 4.45
N ARG A 188 8.07 -21.32 5.46
CA ARG A 188 7.37 -22.30 6.31
C ARG A 188 6.45 -23.22 5.50
N ALA A 189 5.78 -22.68 4.48
CA ALA A 189 4.88 -23.46 3.63
C ALA A 189 5.59 -24.58 2.84
N VAL A 190 6.92 -24.50 2.69
CA VAL A 190 7.75 -25.50 1.99
C VAL A 190 8.75 -26.19 2.93
N GLY A 191 8.56 -26.09 4.24
CA GLY A 191 9.41 -26.75 5.24
C GLY A 191 10.82 -26.16 5.39
N LEU A 192 11.04 -24.93 4.91
CA LEU A 192 12.34 -24.26 5.03
C LEU A 192 12.45 -23.46 6.34
N PRO A 193 13.68 -23.28 6.88
CA PRO A 193 13.92 -22.49 8.09
C PRO A 193 13.40 -21.05 8.00
N ASP A 194 12.84 -20.57 9.12
CA ASP A 194 12.36 -19.21 9.28
C ASP A 194 13.53 -18.27 9.62
N ILE A 195 14.13 -17.72 8.58
CA ILE A 195 15.28 -16.82 8.68
C ILE A 195 14.83 -15.43 8.21
N PRO A 196 15.12 -14.35 8.97
CA PRO A 196 14.86 -12.98 8.50
C PRO A 196 15.60 -12.69 7.20
N GLY A 197 14.88 -12.13 6.21
CA GLY A 197 15.43 -11.85 4.89
C GLY A 197 14.36 -11.38 3.90
N LEU A 198 14.78 -11.03 2.69
CA LEU A 198 13.90 -10.64 1.59
C LEU A 198 13.90 -11.71 0.50
N LEU A 199 12.73 -12.29 0.21
CA LEU A 199 12.61 -13.38 -0.75
C LEU A 199 12.49 -12.87 -2.20
N VAL A 200 13.33 -13.38 -3.08
CA VAL A 200 13.25 -13.19 -4.53
C VAL A 200 12.06 -13.96 -5.07
N LYS A 201 11.00 -13.23 -5.41
CA LYS A 201 9.77 -13.80 -5.96
C LYS A 201 9.85 -14.02 -7.46
N GLN A 202 10.45 -13.08 -8.18
CA GLN A 202 10.58 -13.07 -9.62
C GLN A 202 11.91 -12.43 -10.03
N ILE A 203 12.41 -12.85 -11.18
CA ILE A 203 13.57 -12.28 -11.85
C ILE A 203 13.16 -11.98 -13.29
N ALA A 204 13.42 -10.77 -13.75
CA ALA A 204 13.21 -10.37 -15.13
C ALA A 204 14.26 -11.03 -16.05
N ALA A 205 13.85 -11.49 -17.22
CA ALA A 205 14.77 -12.05 -18.22
C ALA A 205 15.69 -10.97 -18.79
N GLY A 206 16.95 -11.32 -19.05
CA GLY A 206 17.99 -10.40 -19.49
C GLY A 206 18.41 -9.39 -18.41
N SER A 207 18.02 -9.62 -17.15
CA SER A 207 18.35 -8.70 -16.07
C SER A 207 19.70 -9.02 -15.45
N ARG A 208 20.31 -8.01 -14.82
CA ARG A 208 21.58 -8.17 -14.11
C ARG A 208 21.52 -9.20 -12.98
N ALA A 209 20.36 -9.38 -12.36
CA ALA A 209 20.13 -10.39 -11.34
C ALA A 209 20.23 -11.80 -11.94
N GLU A 210 19.70 -11.98 -13.15
CA GLU A 210 19.85 -13.24 -13.90
C GLU A 210 21.33 -13.47 -14.27
N GLU A 211 22.03 -12.44 -14.78
CA GLU A 211 23.47 -12.52 -15.11
C GLU A 211 24.34 -12.86 -13.89
N LEU A 212 24.00 -12.31 -12.72
CA LEU A 212 24.69 -12.60 -11.47
C LEU A 212 24.31 -13.95 -10.87
N GLY A 213 23.30 -14.64 -11.41
CA GLY A 213 22.89 -15.98 -11.01
C GLY A 213 21.91 -16.04 -9.83
N PHE A 214 21.22 -14.93 -9.52
CA PHE A 214 20.08 -14.98 -8.62
C PHE A 214 18.97 -15.86 -9.20
N ARG A 215 18.17 -16.48 -8.34
CA ARG A 215 17.04 -17.33 -8.73
C ARG A 215 15.80 -17.00 -7.92
N LYS A 216 14.63 -17.28 -8.50
CA LYS A 216 13.38 -17.31 -7.75
C LYS A 216 13.52 -18.28 -6.57
N GLY A 217 13.15 -17.84 -5.37
CA GLY A 217 13.28 -18.60 -4.13
C GLY A 217 14.52 -18.28 -3.31
N ASP A 218 15.44 -17.48 -3.86
CA ASP A 218 16.58 -16.94 -3.11
C ASP A 218 16.12 -15.99 -2.01
N LEU A 219 16.69 -16.11 -0.81
CA LEU A 219 16.42 -15.23 0.32
C LEU A 219 17.65 -14.34 0.57
N VAL A 220 17.55 -13.04 0.30
CA VAL A 220 18.60 -12.07 0.63
C VAL A 220 18.60 -11.83 2.13
N ILE A 221 19.67 -12.20 2.82
CA ILE A 221 19.76 -12.14 4.29
C ILE A 221 20.68 -11.04 4.80
N SER A 222 21.72 -10.67 4.03
CA SER A 222 22.60 -9.56 4.39
C SER A 222 23.25 -8.93 3.16
N VAL A 223 23.60 -7.66 3.28
CA VAL A 223 24.55 -6.99 2.39
C VAL A 223 25.72 -6.53 3.25
N GLU A 224 26.93 -6.88 2.85
CA GLU A 224 28.13 -6.82 3.66
C GLU A 224 27.92 -7.57 4.99
N ARG A 225 28.15 -6.88 6.11
CA ARG A 225 27.93 -7.38 7.46
C ARG A 225 26.58 -6.94 8.04
N GLN A 226 25.74 -6.25 7.27
CA GLN A 226 24.46 -5.70 7.73
C GLN A 226 23.30 -6.62 7.32
N ALA A 227 22.54 -7.05 8.32
CA ALA A 227 21.34 -7.86 8.10
C ALA A 227 20.29 -7.06 7.31
N VAL A 228 19.60 -7.74 6.40
CA VAL A 228 18.54 -7.15 5.58
C VAL A 228 17.22 -7.76 5.99
N ILE A 229 16.38 -6.99 6.68
CA ILE A 229 15.06 -7.42 7.16
C ILE A 229 13.91 -6.59 6.58
N SER A 230 14.23 -5.56 5.80
CA SER A 230 13.26 -4.74 5.08
C SER A 230 13.85 -4.18 3.80
N LEU A 231 12.98 -3.80 2.86
CA LEU A 231 13.41 -3.10 1.64
C LEU A 231 14.05 -1.74 1.94
N VAL A 232 13.62 -1.10 3.03
CA VAL A 232 14.19 0.17 3.50
C VAL A 232 15.65 -0.03 3.92
N ASP A 233 15.96 -1.10 4.65
CA ASP A 233 17.33 -1.42 5.07
C ASP A 233 18.20 -1.74 3.85
N LEU A 234 17.67 -2.56 2.92
CA LEU A 234 18.38 -2.89 1.69
C LEU A 234 18.74 -1.63 0.88
N ARG A 235 17.81 -0.70 0.72
CA ARG A 235 18.04 0.59 0.03
C ARG A 235 19.12 1.42 0.73
N LYS A 236 19.05 1.54 2.06
CA LYS A 236 20.04 2.29 2.85
C LYS A 236 21.45 1.73 2.68
N ILE A 237 21.61 0.40 2.76
CA ILE A 237 22.93 -0.25 2.68
C ILE A 237 23.54 -0.11 1.28
N LEU A 238 22.71 -0.23 0.25
CA LEU A 238 23.16 -0.15 -1.14
C LEU A 238 23.46 1.29 -1.57
N ASN A 239 22.70 2.28 -1.09
CA ASN A 239 22.95 3.69 -1.38
C ASN A 239 24.21 4.26 -0.71
N HIS A 240 24.82 3.52 0.23
CA HIS A 240 26.08 3.96 0.82
C HIS A 240 27.23 3.82 -0.19
N SER A 241 27.92 4.92 -0.49
CA SER A 241 28.85 5.05 -1.62
C SER A 241 30.11 4.16 -1.55
N GLU A 242 30.40 3.57 -0.38
CA GLU A 242 31.50 2.61 -0.19
C GLU A 242 31.01 1.31 0.48
N PRO A 243 31.64 0.16 0.19
CA PRO A 243 32.62 -0.08 -0.87
C PRO A 243 31.99 -0.11 -2.29
N LYS A 244 32.81 0.11 -3.33
CA LYS A 244 32.39 0.02 -4.75
C LYS A 244 31.83 -1.35 -5.14
N THR A 245 32.22 -2.40 -4.43
CA THR A 245 31.70 -3.76 -4.60
C THR A 245 31.17 -4.25 -3.27
N LYS A 246 29.87 -4.56 -3.22
CA LYS A 246 29.16 -5.04 -2.05
C LYS A 246 28.90 -6.55 -2.14
N LYS A 247 29.17 -7.28 -1.07
CA LYS A 247 28.88 -8.71 -0.90
C LYS A 247 27.45 -8.90 -0.45
N VAL A 248 26.68 -9.72 -1.15
CA VAL A 248 25.28 -10.02 -0.80
C VAL A 248 25.19 -11.48 -0.43
N ARG A 249 24.80 -11.76 0.81
CA ARG A 249 24.53 -13.12 1.24
C ARG A 249 23.08 -13.49 0.96
N VAL A 250 22.94 -14.67 0.38
CA VAL A 250 21.66 -15.23 -0.04
C VAL A 250 21.53 -16.64 0.49
N VAL A 251 20.33 -17.05 0.87
CA VAL A 251 19.99 -18.44 1.19
C VAL A 251 19.13 -19.02 0.08
N ARG A 252 19.61 -20.07 -0.57
CA ARG A 252 18.87 -20.84 -1.58
C ARG A 252 18.51 -22.20 -0.99
N GLY A 253 17.22 -22.41 -0.72
CA GLY A 253 16.79 -23.55 0.08
C GLY A 253 17.37 -23.46 1.50
N VAL A 254 18.37 -24.29 1.79
CA VAL A 254 19.13 -24.33 3.06
C VAL A 254 20.59 -23.89 2.90
N GLU A 255 21.08 -23.72 1.67
CA GLU A 255 22.47 -23.36 1.39
C GLU A 255 22.65 -21.85 1.41
N THR A 256 23.76 -21.39 1.99
CA THR A 256 24.14 -19.96 1.95
C THR A 256 25.17 -19.72 0.86
N MET A 257 24.97 -18.65 0.08
CA MET A 257 25.83 -18.25 -1.01
C MET A 257 26.10 -16.74 -0.97
N GLU A 258 27.16 -16.31 -1.65
CA GLU A 258 27.58 -14.91 -1.70
C GLU A 258 27.65 -14.43 -3.16
N PHE A 259 26.98 -13.32 -3.45
CA PHE A 259 27.05 -12.60 -4.72
C PHE A 259 27.81 -11.29 -4.54
N LYS A 260 28.48 -10.81 -5.59
CA LYS A 260 29.17 -9.51 -5.58
C LYS A 260 28.41 -8.52 -6.46
N LEU A 261 28.00 -7.39 -5.88
CA LEU A 261 27.34 -6.29 -6.57
C LEU A 261 28.30 -5.11 -6.70
N THR A 262 28.60 -4.69 -7.92
CA THR A 262 29.41 -3.49 -8.15
C THR A 262 28.50 -2.27 -8.27
N ASN A 263 28.89 -1.09 -7.79
CA ASN A 263 28.06 0.14 -7.86
C ASN A 263 27.69 0.56 -9.30
N SER A 264 28.39 0.07 -10.32
CA SER A 264 27.98 0.19 -11.73
C SER A 264 26.83 -0.76 -12.12
N SER A 265 26.28 -1.52 -11.17
CA SER A 265 25.21 -2.50 -11.32
C SER A 265 23.96 -2.17 -10.48
N ILE A 266 23.96 -1.10 -9.68
CA ILE A 266 22.80 -0.64 -8.88
C ILE A 266 22.21 0.59 -9.56
#